data_AF-A0A6Q2Y8K7-F1
#
_entry.id   AF-A0A6Q2Y8K7-F1
#
_cell.length_a   1.000
_cell.length_b   1.000
_cell.length_c   1.000
_cell.angle_alpha   90.00
_cell.angle_beta   90.00
_cell.angle_gamma   90.00
#
_symmetry.space_group_name_H-M   'P 1'
#
loop_
_entity.id
_entity.type
_entity.pdbx_description
1 polymer ?
#
loop_
_entity_poly.entity_id
_entity_poly.type
_entity_poly.pdbx_seq_one_letter_code
_entity_poly.pdbx_strand_id
1 'polypeptide(L)'
;IQVLPYIRCFVSSEVSPEKCIVWGPGLDPKVVLPVRYFFIQAVNSAGDNLTLSPGKDSFRVKITSLVLKEHVRIQVPLPLDRGDGSFLMRYRLYGSAVTGLKIEVLYRDIPVAKSPYSLQGPVYHEYCDCPEHEVPTWQSIMQCPSEEPQITQDFSAFPSIDLQRLLQEVPRRFSHRGGLIHYTVINNQVYRRSLGKYTDFKMFSDEILLSLSRKVRLPDVEFYINVGDWPMETRKAEDSPGPIPIISWCGSTDTRDIILPTYDITHSTLETLRGVSNDLLSVQGNTGPPWANKTGQAFFRGRDSREERLHLVTLSKKNPELLDAGITGWFFFRDREKDLGKANLVGFFDFFKYKYQVNVDGTVAAYRFPYLMLGNSLVLKQNSPYYEHFYTHLKPGIHYIPVKRSLSDLIQKIEWAKENDAEAKAIGAAGQAVVRELLQPNRLYCYYYTVLQMYSERQTSQPTLHPDMELVPQPSDPSALCSCQPKPQRDNPSQEKDEL
;
A
#
# COMPACT_ATOMS: atom_id res chain seq x y z
N ILE A 1 35.16 52.63 -4.07
CA ILE A 1 34.84 51.33 -4.70
C ILE A 1 33.78 50.67 -3.82
N GLN A 2 32.51 50.89 -4.15
CA GLN A 2 31.35 50.33 -3.45
C GLN A 2 31.03 48.99 -4.10
N VAL A 3 31.13 47.91 -3.33
CA VAL A 3 30.74 46.57 -3.78
C VAL A 3 29.28 46.36 -3.38
N LEU A 4 28.38 46.45 -4.36
CA LEU A 4 26.98 46.06 -4.23
C LEU A 4 26.87 44.53 -4.15
N PRO A 5 26.07 43.96 -3.23
CA PRO A 5 25.75 42.55 -3.28
C PRO A 5 24.69 42.32 -4.36
N TYR A 6 25.01 41.46 -5.33
CA TYR A 6 24.04 40.90 -6.27
C TYR A 6 23.01 40.09 -5.49
N ILE A 7 21.86 40.71 -5.19
CA ILE A 7 20.64 39.97 -4.86
C ILE A 7 20.18 39.33 -6.17
N ARG A 8 20.54 38.05 -6.38
CA ARG A 8 19.81 37.21 -7.33
C ARG A 8 18.40 37.04 -6.78
N CYS A 9 17.45 37.84 -7.27
CA CYS A 9 16.04 37.49 -7.22
C CYS A 9 15.91 36.10 -7.85
N PHE A 10 15.54 35.10 -7.04
CA PHE A 10 14.95 33.89 -7.57
C PHE A 10 13.70 34.33 -8.34
N VAL A 11 13.76 34.28 -9.67
CA VAL A 11 12.57 34.32 -10.50
C VAL A 11 11.75 33.12 -10.03
N SER A 12 10.67 33.38 -9.28
CA SER A 12 9.60 32.40 -9.11
C SER A 12 9.22 32.01 -10.54
N SER A 13 9.61 30.80 -10.97
CA SER A 13 9.26 30.32 -12.30
C SER A 13 7.74 30.22 -12.32
N GLU A 14 7.11 31.25 -12.87
CA GLU A 14 5.66 31.40 -12.86
C GLU A 14 5.05 30.18 -13.55
N VAL A 15 4.14 29.52 -12.85
CA VAL A 15 3.44 28.34 -13.36
C VAL A 15 2.61 28.79 -14.55
N SER A 16 2.73 28.08 -15.68
CA SER A 16 1.90 28.25 -16.88
C SER A 16 0.77 27.21 -16.81
N PRO A 17 -0.46 27.60 -16.40
CA PRO A 17 -1.55 26.65 -16.16
C PRO A 17 -1.88 25.79 -17.38
N GLU A 18 -1.83 26.36 -18.58
CA GLU A 18 -2.11 25.71 -19.86
C GLU A 18 -1.06 24.66 -20.25
N LYS A 19 0.18 24.79 -19.78
CA LYS A 19 1.28 23.84 -20.05
C LYS A 19 1.43 22.74 -19.00
N CYS A 20 0.80 22.90 -17.83
CA CYS A 20 0.77 21.88 -16.79
C CYS A 20 0.24 20.54 -17.34
N ILE A 21 0.60 19.44 -16.68
CA ILE A 21 0.18 18.10 -17.08
C ILE A 21 -0.70 17.51 -15.99
N VAL A 22 -1.82 16.88 -16.35
CA VAL A 22 -2.70 16.18 -15.40
C VAL A 22 -2.97 14.77 -15.91
N TRP A 23 -2.70 13.76 -15.10
CA TRP A 23 -2.82 12.36 -15.47
C TRP A 23 -3.06 11.47 -14.26
N GLY A 24 -3.56 10.26 -14.47
CA GLY A 24 -3.70 9.25 -13.41
C GLY A 24 -5.05 8.53 -13.46
N PRO A 25 -5.16 7.42 -12.71
CA PRO A 25 -6.28 6.50 -12.85
C PRO A 25 -7.61 7.10 -12.35
N GLY A 26 -7.58 8.08 -11.45
CA GLY A 26 -8.76 8.80 -10.98
C GLY A 26 -9.40 9.74 -12.00
N LEU A 27 -8.87 9.84 -13.22
CA LEU A 27 -9.49 10.54 -14.35
C LEU A 27 -10.23 9.59 -15.30
N ASP A 28 -10.19 8.28 -15.07
CA ASP A 28 -10.95 7.29 -15.82
C ASP A 28 -12.20 6.89 -15.01
N PRO A 29 -13.43 7.04 -15.56
CA PRO A 29 -14.65 6.63 -14.87
C PRO A 29 -14.66 5.14 -14.51
N LYS A 30 -14.02 4.28 -15.32
CA LYS A 30 -14.02 2.81 -15.17
C LYS A 30 -13.13 2.31 -14.04
N VAL A 31 -12.13 3.07 -13.59
CA VAL A 31 -11.29 2.67 -12.45
C VAL A 31 -12.10 2.79 -11.17
N VAL A 32 -12.43 1.67 -10.52
CA VAL A 32 -13.14 1.67 -9.23
C VAL A 32 -12.14 1.44 -8.10
N LEU A 33 -11.97 2.45 -7.24
CA LEU A 33 -11.11 2.42 -6.06
C LEU A 33 -11.81 3.11 -4.87
N PRO A 34 -11.49 2.72 -3.61
CA PRO A 34 -12.00 3.38 -2.41
C PRO A 34 -11.68 4.88 -2.40
N VAL A 35 -10.45 5.21 -2.80
CA VAL A 35 -9.99 6.58 -3.04
C VAL A 35 -9.41 6.64 -4.43
N ARG A 36 -9.98 7.52 -5.25
CA ARG A 36 -9.48 7.81 -6.59
C ARG A 36 -8.45 8.92 -6.50
N TYR A 37 -7.44 8.88 -7.37
CA TYR A 37 -6.36 9.84 -7.33
C TYR A 37 -5.79 10.11 -8.72
N PHE A 38 -5.21 11.30 -8.88
CA PHE A 38 -4.50 11.70 -10.09
C PHE A 38 -3.41 12.71 -9.72
N PHE A 39 -2.50 12.97 -10.65
CA PHE A 39 -1.35 13.84 -10.47
C PHE A 39 -1.50 15.11 -11.29
N ILE A 40 -0.91 16.19 -10.79
CA ILE A 40 -0.76 17.47 -11.47
C ILE A 40 0.74 17.79 -11.47
N GLN A 41 1.36 17.97 -12.63
CA GLN A 41 2.73 18.47 -12.76
C GLN A 41 2.66 19.95 -13.09
N ALA A 42 3.26 20.77 -12.23
CA ALA A 42 3.44 22.18 -12.53
C ALA A 42 4.51 22.33 -13.63
N VAL A 43 4.23 23.20 -14.60
CA VAL A 43 5.12 23.50 -15.73
C VAL A 43 5.31 25.01 -15.82
N ASN A 44 6.53 25.45 -16.15
CA ASN A 44 6.86 26.87 -16.26
C ASN A 44 6.48 27.43 -17.65
N SER A 45 6.62 28.74 -17.84
CA SER A 45 6.37 29.39 -19.13
C SER A 45 7.29 28.91 -20.27
N ALA A 46 8.46 28.34 -19.99
CA ALA A 46 9.35 27.73 -20.98
C ALA A 46 8.90 26.32 -21.42
N GLY A 47 8.02 25.66 -20.65
CA GLY A 47 7.58 24.29 -20.90
C GLY A 47 8.34 23.23 -20.09
N ASP A 48 9.20 23.63 -19.15
CA ASP A 48 9.91 22.70 -18.27
C ASP A 48 9.07 22.33 -17.04
N ASN A 49 9.14 21.05 -16.65
CA ASN A 49 8.58 20.59 -15.39
C ASN A 49 9.28 21.28 -14.21
N LEU A 50 8.49 21.89 -13.32
CA LEU A 50 9.03 22.36 -12.05
C LEU A 50 9.54 21.16 -11.26
N THR A 51 10.68 21.33 -10.61
CA THR A 51 11.31 20.34 -9.72
C THR A 51 11.21 20.73 -8.25
N LEU A 52 10.55 21.87 -7.97
CA LEU A 52 10.30 22.43 -6.66
C LEU A 52 8.85 22.86 -6.58
N SER A 53 8.29 22.81 -5.37
CA SER A 53 6.94 23.27 -5.11
C SER A 53 6.73 24.75 -5.49
N PRO A 54 5.71 25.09 -6.30
CA PRO A 54 5.27 26.47 -6.50
C PRO A 54 4.45 27.03 -5.32
N GLY A 55 4.24 26.24 -4.26
CA GLY A 55 3.44 26.56 -3.08
C GLY A 55 2.40 25.46 -2.79
N LYS A 56 2.20 25.14 -1.51
CA LYS A 56 1.37 23.99 -1.09
C LYS A 56 -0.08 24.05 -1.57
N ASP A 57 -0.65 25.25 -1.61
CA ASP A 57 -2.05 25.48 -1.98
C ASP A 57 -2.20 26.05 -3.40
N SER A 58 -1.20 25.81 -4.27
CA SER A 58 -1.16 26.36 -5.63
C SER A 58 -2.34 25.92 -6.49
N PHE A 59 -2.78 24.67 -6.31
CA PHE A 59 -3.82 24.05 -7.11
C PHE A 59 -5.08 23.81 -6.26
N ARG A 60 -6.23 24.09 -6.86
CA ARG A 60 -7.55 23.76 -6.30
C ARG A 60 -8.27 22.81 -7.23
N VAL A 61 -8.97 21.85 -6.66
CA VAL A 61 -9.78 20.90 -7.42
C VAL A 61 -11.22 20.95 -6.93
N LYS A 62 -12.16 21.05 -7.86
CA LYS A 62 -13.60 20.89 -7.59
C LYS A 62 -14.11 19.71 -8.38
N ILE A 63 -14.93 18.87 -7.75
CA ILE A 63 -15.54 17.71 -8.40
C ILE A 63 -17.04 17.78 -8.15
N THR A 64 -17.81 17.69 -9.23
CA THR A 64 -19.28 17.76 -9.22
C THR A 64 -19.84 16.72 -10.19
N SER A 65 -21.13 16.38 -10.07
CA SER A 65 -21.79 15.61 -11.14
C SER A 65 -21.86 16.44 -12.42
N LEU A 66 -21.85 15.77 -13.58
CA LEU A 66 -22.10 16.40 -14.88
C LEU A 66 -23.51 17.02 -14.96
N VAL A 67 -24.48 16.49 -14.21
CA VAL A 67 -25.85 16.98 -14.20
C VAL A 67 -26.18 17.58 -12.83
N LEU A 68 -26.57 18.87 -12.80
CA LEU A 68 -26.82 19.62 -11.57
C LEU A 68 -27.89 19.02 -10.64
N LYS A 69 -28.84 18.27 -11.20
CA LYS A 69 -29.90 17.58 -10.42
C LYS A 69 -29.42 16.31 -9.72
N GLU A 70 -28.29 15.76 -10.15
CA GLU A 70 -27.70 14.58 -9.54
C GLU A 70 -26.77 15.01 -8.40
N HIS A 71 -27.19 14.72 -7.17
CA HIS A 71 -26.40 15.04 -5.97
C HIS A 71 -25.60 13.81 -5.52
N VAL A 72 -24.28 13.91 -5.63
CA VAL A 72 -23.34 12.89 -5.12
C VAL A 72 -22.44 13.53 -4.09
N ARG A 73 -22.36 12.93 -2.90
CA ARG A 73 -21.43 13.38 -1.87
C ARG A 73 -20.01 12.92 -2.23
N ILE A 74 -19.11 13.88 -2.40
CA ILE A 74 -17.71 13.62 -2.75
C ILE A 74 -16.82 14.42 -1.79
N GLN A 75 -15.86 13.76 -1.15
CA GLN A 75 -14.83 14.42 -0.37
C GLN A 75 -13.64 14.73 -1.26
N VAL A 76 -13.33 16.02 -1.38
CA VAL A 76 -12.33 16.58 -2.29
C VAL A 76 -11.38 17.45 -1.46
N PRO A 77 -10.40 16.86 -0.75
CA PRO A 77 -9.38 17.64 -0.03
C PRO A 77 -8.49 18.43 -1.00
N LEU A 78 -7.66 19.32 -0.46
CA LEU A 78 -6.63 20.00 -1.25
C LEU A 78 -5.63 18.97 -1.83
N PRO A 79 -5.14 19.19 -3.07
CA PRO A 79 -4.05 18.40 -3.62
C PRO A 79 -2.83 18.40 -2.69
N LEU A 80 -2.21 17.25 -2.54
CA LEU A 80 -1.00 17.07 -1.75
C LEU A 80 0.22 17.52 -2.55
N ASP A 81 0.88 18.59 -2.11
CA ASP A 81 2.18 19.01 -2.65
C ASP A 81 3.27 17.99 -2.31
N ARG A 82 3.86 17.38 -3.34
CA ARG A 82 4.91 16.36 -3.19
C ARG A 82 6.32 16.95 -3.04
N GLY A 83 6.45 18.27 -3.11
CA GLY A 83 7.70 19.02 -2.96
C GLY A 83 8.63 18.98 -4.19
N ASP A 84 8.28 18.18 -5.19
CA ASP A 84 9.04 17.93 -6.42
C ASP A 84 8.44 18.66 -7.64
N GLY A 85 7.55 19.63 -7.40
CA GLY A 85 6.79 20.34 -8.45
C GLY A 85 5.56 19.58 -8.96
N SER A 86 5.33 18.35 -8.46
CA SER A 86 4.10 17.60 -8.68
C SER A 86 3.18 17.64 -7.46
N PHE A 87 1.89 17.42 -7.72
CA PHE A 87 0.84 17.35 -6.71
C PHE A 87 0.04 16.08 -6.90
N LEU A 88 -0.39 15.47 -5.79
CA LEU A 88 -1.25 14.30 -5.76
C LEU A 88 -2.65 14.72 -5.32
N MET A 89 -3.59 14.72 -6.25
CA MET A 89 -5.00 14.91 -5.95
C MET A 89 -5.64 13.58 -5.59
N ARG A 90 -6.47 13.57 -4.56
CA ARG A 90 -7.20 12.39 -4.09
C ARG A 90 -8.64 12.75 -3.74
N TYR A 91 -9.59 11.90 -4.05
CA TYR A 91 -10.99 12.12 -3.73
C TYR A 91 -11.70 10.81 -3.42
N ARG A 92 -12.72 10.89 -2.56
CA ARG A 92 -13.54 9.76 -2.14
C ARG A 92 -15.01 10.05 -2.46
N LEU A 93 -15.65 9.11 -3.14
CA LEU A 93 -17.10 9.12 -3.34
C LEU A 93 -17.80 8.51 -2.12
N TYR A 94 -18.96 9.05 -1.76
CA TYR A 94 -19.89 8.49 -0.76
C TYR A 94 -21.26 8.17 -1.42
N GLY A 95 -21.20 7.81 -2.70
CA GLY A 95 -22.34 7.49 -3.56
C GLY A 95 -21.88 7.43 -5.01
N SER A 96 -22.57 6.65 -5.84
CA SER A 96 -22.24 6.55 -7.27
C SER A 96 -22.79 7.76 -8.03
N ALA A 97 -22.03 8.25 -9.02
CA ALA A 97 -22.55 9.16 -10.03
C ALA A 97 -22.98 8.33 -11.25
N VAL A 98 -24.24 8.41 -11.66
CA VAL A 98 -24.81 7.68 -12.80
C VAL A 98 -24.46 8.36 -14.12
N THR A 99 -24.50 9.69 -14.16
CA THR A 99 -24.25 10.43 -15.41
C THR A 99 -22.78 10.71 -15.66
N GLY A 100 -22.00 10.80 -14.58
CA GLY A 100 -20.57 11.04 -14.61
C GLY A 100 -20.14 12.24 -13.78
N LEU A 101 -18.86 12.59 -13.85
CA LEU A 101 -18.26 13.66 -13.04
C LEU A 101 -17.61 14.74 -13.90
N LYS A 102 -17.71 15.98 -13.44
CA LYS A 102 -16.90 17.11 -13.89
C LYS A 102 -15.80 17.38 -12.86
N ILE A 103 -14.54 17.33 -13.30
CA ILE A 103 -13.37 17.65 -12.48
C ILE A 103 -12.75 18.95 -12.98
N GLU A 104 -12.76 19.98 -12.16
CA GLU A 104 -12.16 21.28 -12.43
C GLU A 104 -10.85 21.41 -11.64
N VAL A 105 -9.73 21.38 -12.35
CA VAL A 105 -8.40 21.68 -11.80
C VAL A 105 -8.06 23.13 -12.11
N LEU A 106 -7.72 23.90 -11.09
CA LEU A 106 -7.53 25.35 -11.16
C LEU A 106 -6.20 25.76 -10.52
N TYR A 107 -5.48 26.71 -11.14
CA TYR A 107 -4.36 27.44 -10.57
C TYR A 107 -4.73 28.92 -10.52
N ARG A 108 -4.84 29.51 -9.33
CA ARG A 108 -5.33 30.90 -9.16
C ARG A 108 -6.61 31.20 -9.96
N ASP A 109 -7.58 30.28 -9.87
CA ASP A 109 -8.85 30.30 -10.60
C ASP A 109 -8.77 30.18 -12.14
N ILE A 110 -7.57 29.95 -12.69
CA ILE A 110 -7.36 29.66 -14.12
C ILE A 110 -7.40 28.14 -14.34
N PRO A 111 -8.15 27.62 -15.34
CA PRO A 111 -8.15 26.21 -15.69
C PRO A 111 -6.75 25.68 -16.03
N VAL A 112 -6.44 24.49 -15.49
CA VAL A 112 -5.14 23.83 -15.69
C VAL A 112 -5.24 22.79 -16.80
N ALA A 113 -4.33 22.86 -17.76
CA ALA A 113 -4.29 21.98 -18.93
C ALA A 113 -5.66 21.92 -19.64
N LYS A 114 -6.24 20.73 -19.80
CA LYS A 114 -7.57 20.53 -20.42
C LYS A 114 -8.75 20.66 -19.46
N SER A 115 -8.56 21.23 -18.27
CA SER A 115 -9.64 21.44 -17.30
C SER A 115 -10.77 22.29 -17.91
N PRO A 116 -12.05 21.92 -17.74
CA PRO A 116 -12.55 20.80 -16.96
C PRO A 116 -12.41 19.43 -17.65
N TYR A 117 -12.14 18.40 -16.85
CA TYR A 117 -12.17 17.01 -17.28
C TYR A 117 -13.59 16.46 -17.09
N SER A 118 -14.15 15.86 -18.14
CA SER A 118 -15.49 15.25 -18.09
C SER A 118 -15.37 13.73 -18.14
N LEU A 119 -15.71 13.08 -17.03
CA LEU A 119 -15.74 11.63 -16.88
C LEU A 119 -17.16 11.20 -17.25
N GLN A 120 -17.34 10.72 -18.48
CA GLN A 120 -18.65 10.35 -19.01
C GLN A 120 -19.06 8.95 -18.56
N GLY A 121 -20.35 8.79 -18.22
CA GLY A 121 -20.91 7.52 -17.77
C GLY A 121 -20.74 7.29 -16.27
N PRO A 122 -21.18 6.12 -15.77
CA PRO A 122 -21.25 5.88 -14.34
C PRO A 122 -19.86 5.85 -13.69
N VAL A 123 -19.73 6.58 -12.59
CA VAL A 123 -18.56 6.59 -11.69
C VAL A 123 -18.98 5.95 -10.38
N TYR A 124 -18.67 4.66 -10.25
CA TYR A 124 -19.15 3.86 -9.14
C TYR A 124 -18.45 4.17 -7.82
N HIS A 125 -19.27 4.14 -6.76
CA HIS A 125 -18.84 4.05 -5.37
C HIS A 125 -18.16 2.71 -5.07
N GLU A 126 -17.27 2.69 -4.08
CA GLU A 126 -16.54 1.51 -3.62
C GLU A 126 -17.42 0.31 -3.22
N TYR A 127 -18.60 0.57 -2.69
CA TYR A 127 -19.55 -0.48 -2.30
C TYR A 127 -20.54 -0.85 -3.39
N CYS A 128 -20.38 -0.30 -4.61
CA CYS A 128 -21.18 -0.77 -5.72
C CYS A 128 -20.71 -2.17 -6.16
N ASP A 129 -21.61 -3.15 -6.11
CA ASP A 129 -21.37 -4.52 -6.54
C ASP A 129 -21.64 -4.67 -8.04
N CYS A 130 -20.63 -4.31 -8.85
CA CYS A 130 -20.65 -4.40 -10.31
C CYS A 130 -19.31 -4.95 -10.82
N PRO A 131 -19.01 -6.24 -10.58
CA PRO A 131 -17.74 -6.81 -10.99
C PRO A 131 -17.62 -6.86 -12.51
N GLU A 132 -16.44 -6.49 -13.02
CA GLU A 132 -16.06 -6.78 -14.40
C GLU A 132 -15.91 -8.30 -14.59
N HIS A 133 -16.53 -8.81 -15.65
CA HIS A 133 -16.53 -10.24 -15.96
C HIS A 133 -15.33 -10.64 -16.80
N GLU A 134 -14.90 -9.75 -17.69
CA GLU A 134 -13.74 -9.99 -18.54
C GLU A 134 -12.48 -9.52 -17.82
N VAL A 135 -11.80 -10.47 -17.18
CA VAL A 135 -10.57 -10.23 -16.40
C VAL A 135 -9.52 -9.41 -17.17
N PRO A 136 -9.23 -9.68 -18.46
CA PRO A 136 -8.27 -8.86 -19.22
C PRO A 136 -8.71 -7.40 -19.36
N THR A 137 -10.02 -7.16 -19.46
CA THR A 137 -10.58 -5.80 -19.50
C THR A 137 -10.35 -5.09 -18.17
N TRP A 138 -10.63 -5.75 -17.05
CA TRP A 138 -10.36 -5.19 -15.71
C TRP A 138 -8.88 -4.90 -15.50
N GLN A 139 -8.01 -5.84 -15.86
CA GLN A 139 -6.55 -5.68 -15.75
C GLN A 139 -6.06 -4.49 -16.59
N SER A 140 -6.59 -4.31 -17.79
CA SER A 140 -6.27 -3.15 -18.64
C SER A 140 -6.73 -1.82 -18.02
N ILE A 141 -7.97 -1.76 -17.50
CA ILE A 141 -8.53 -0.58 -16.81
C ILE A 141 -7.69 -0.22 -15.58
N MET A 142 -7.36 -1.21 -14.76
CA MET A 142 -6.57 -1.03 -13.55
C MET A 142 -5.07 -0.86 -13.81
N GLN A 143 -4.64 -0.98 -15.09
CA GLN A 143 -3.25 -0.88 -15.52
C GLN A 143 -2.35 -1.87 -14.76
N CYS A 144 -2.82 -3.12 -14.65
CA CYS A 144 -2.07 -4.17 -13.97
C CYS A 144 -0.76 -4.48 -14.71
N PRO A 145 0.37 -4.64 -13.99
CA PRO A 145 1.61 -5.06 -14.62
C PRO A 145 1.49 -6.49 -15.15
N SER A 146 2.18 -6.77 -16.26
CA SER A 146 2.22 -8.11 -16.86
C SER A 146 3.04 -9.11 -16.05
N GLU A 147 3.96 -8.62 -15.22
CA GLU A 147 4.85 -9.43 -14.40
C GLU A 147 4.90 -8.90 -12.97
N GLU A 148 4.84 -9.83 -12.01
CA GLU A 148 5.09 -9.56 -10.60
C GLU A 148 6.17 -10.55 -10.10
N PRO A 149 7.44 -10.14 -10.03
CA PRO A 149 8.57 -11.00 -9.67
C PRO A 149 8.40 -11.69 -8.30
N GLN A 150 7.84 -10.99 -7.32
CA GLN A 150 7.58 -11.58 -5.99
C GLN A 150 6.58 -12.74 -6.09
N ILE A 151 5.45 -12.54 -6.78
CA ILE A 151 4.43 -13.58 -6.95
C ILE A 151 5.07 -14.79 -7.66
N THR A 152 5.81 -14.55 -8.74
CA THR A 152 6.50 -15.61 -9.49
C THR A 152 7.46 -16.40 -8.58
N GLN A 153 8.21 -15.70 -7.73
CA GLN A 153 9.14 -16.31 -6.79
C GLN A 153 8.43 -17.13 -5.71
N ASP A 154 7.39 -16.59 -5.09
CA ASP A 154 6.62 -17.26 -4.03
C ASP A 154 6.00 -18.56 -4.53
N PHE A 155 5.44 -18.52 -5.74
CA PHE A 155 4.82 -19.69 -6.36
C PHE A 155 5.84 -20.68 -6.95
N SER A 156 7.12 -20.37 -7.05
CA SER A 156 8.12 -21.29 -7.61
C SER A 156 8.17 -22.66 -6.90
N ALA A 157 7.85 -22.68 -5.60
CA ALA A 157 7.80 -23.91 -4.79
C ALA A 157 6.50 -24.71 -4.94
N PHE A 158 5.51 -24.19 -5.68
CA PHE A 158 4.16 -24.75 -5.75
C PHE A 158 3.66 -24.92 -7.19
N PRO A 159 4.33 -25.70 -8.05
CA PRO A 159 3.90 -25.88 -9.45
C PRO A 159 2.48 -26.46 -9.56
N SER A 160 2.04 -27.19 -8.53
CA SER A 160 0.67 -27.69 -8.36
C SER A 160 0.30 -27.66 -6.88
N ILE A 161 -0.98 -27.48 -6.58
CA ILE A 161 -1.56 -27.38 -5.24
C ILE A 161 -2.61 -28.48 -5.08
N ASP A 162 -2.26 -29.51 -4.31
CA ASP A 162 -3.20 -30.56 -3.92
C ASP A 162 -4.08 -30.07 -2.76
N LEU A 163 -5.36 -29.80 -3.04
CA LEU A 163 -6.30 -29.31 -2.04
C LEU A 163 -6.58 -30.33 -0.94
N GLN A 164 -6.63 -31.63 -1.24
CA GLN A 164 -6.85 -32.65 -0.21
C GLN A 164 -5.70 -32.63 0.80
N ARG A 165 -4.47 -32.54 0.30
CA ARG A 165 -3.28 -32.40 1.15
C ARG A 165 -3.27 -31.08 1.92
N LEU A 166 -3.60 -29.97 1.26
CA LEU A 166 -3.71 -28.64 1.89
C LEU A 166 -4.67 -28.66 3.08
N LEU A 167 -5.88 -29.21 2.88
CA LEU A 167 -6.94 -29.32 3.87
C LEU A 167 -6.59 -30.20 5.06
N GLN A 168 -5.81 -31.25 4.85
CA GLN A 168 -5.38 -32.15 5.92
C GLN A 168 -4.19 -31.61 6.71
N GLU A 169 -3.16 -31.13 6.01
CA GLU A 169 -1.89 -30.77 6.66
C GLU A 169 -1.94 -29.39 7.31
N VAL A 170 -2.59 -28.38 6.70
CA VAL A 170 -2.51 -27.00 7.21
C VAL A 170 -3.15 -26.87 8.60
N PRO A 171 -4.40 -27.31 8.84
CA PRO A 171 -4.99 -27.25 10.18
C PRO A 171 -4.17 -28.02 11.21
N ARG A 172 -3.67 -29.22 10.86
CA ARG A 172 -2.88 -30.08 11.76
C ARG A 172 -1.56 -29.43 12.16
N ARG A 173 -0.88 -28.74 11.24
CA ARG A 173 0.46 -28.19 11.47
C ARG A 173 0.43 -26.79 12.07
N PHE A 174 -0.57 -25.98 11.75
CA PHE A 174 -0.49 -24.53 11.96
C PHE A 174 -1.63 -23.93 12.81
N SER A 175 -2.76 -24.61 13.00
CA SER A 175 -3.89 -24.04 13.75
C SER A 175 -3.56 -23.66 15.20
N HIS A 176 -2.58 -24.31 15.83
CA HIS A 176 -2.14 -24.00 17.19
C HIS A 176 -1.10 -22.86 17.27
N ARG A 177 -0.58 -22.38 16.14
CA ARG A 177 0.54 -21.40 16.09
C ARG A 177 0.10 -19.94 15.98
N GLY A 178 -1.21 -19.65 15.94
CA GLY A 178 -1.69 -18.27 15.82
C GLY A 178 -3.13 -18.18 15.34
N GLY A 179 -3.38 -17.24 14.43
CA GLY A 179 -4.64 -17.11 13.70
C GLY A 179 -4.46 -17.56 12.25
N LEU A 180 -5.32 -18.48 11.83
CA LEU A 180 -5.31 -19.05 10.49
C LEU A 180 -6.74 -19.03 9.97
N ILE A 181 -6.96 -18.50 8.76
CA ILE A 181 -8.28 -18.43 8.14
C ILE A 181 -8.27 -19.28 6.89
N HIS A 182 -9.23 -20.18 6.80
CA HIS A 182 -9.47 -20.97 5.60
C HIS A 182 -10.54 -20.26 4.78
N TYR A 183 -10.21 -19.86 3.56
CA TYR A 183 -11.12 -19.18 2.65
C TYR A 183 -11.43 -20.08 1.45
N THR A 184 -12.68 -20.03 1.01
CA THR A 184 -13.12 -20.56 -0.28
C THR A 184 -13.89 -19.47 -1.00
N VAL A 185 -13.48 -19.15 -2.22
CA VAL A 185 -14.24 -18.30 -3.14
C VAL A 185 -14.87 -19.21 -4.17
N ILE A 186 -16.20 -19.19 -4.27
CA ILE A 186 -16.97 -19.95 -5.28
C ILE A 186 -18.03 -19.02 -5.84
N ASN A 187 -18.16 -18.96 -7.16
CA ASN A 187 -19.14 -18.13 -7.85
C ASN A 187 -19.09 -16.66 -7.40
N ASN A 188 -17.87 -16.12 -7.22
CA ASN A 188 -17.62 -14.76 -6.74
C ASN A 188 -18.13 -14.45 -5.32
N GLN A 189 -18.50 -15.48 -4.54
CA GLN A 189 -18.89 -15.36 -3.14
C GLN A 189 -17.75 -15.85 -2.24
N VAL A 190 -17.49 -15.12 -1.16
CA VAL A 190 -16.40 -15.40 -0.22
C VAL A 190 -16.96 -16.15 0.98
N TYR A 191 -16.43 -17.33 1.23
CA TYR A 191 -16.72 -18.15 2.40
C TYR A 191 -15.46 -18.33 3.22
N ARG A 192 -15.61 -18.53 4.53
CA ARG A 192 -14.47 -18.75 5.40
C ARG A 192 -14.79 -19.59 6.63
N ARG A 193 -13.74 -20.12 7.25
CA ARG A 193 -13.77 -20.57 8.65
C ARG A 193 -12.49 -20.13 9.37
N SER A 194 -12.63 -19.79 10.65
CA SER A 194 -11.51 -19.38 11.50
C SER A 194 -10.91 -20.57 12.23
N LEU A 195 -9.58 -20.70 12.20
CA LEU A 195 -8.82 -21.72 12.90
C LEU A 195 -7.78 -21.08 13.82
N GLY A 196 -7.64 -21.59 15.03
CA GLY A 196 -6.70 -21.06 16.02
C GLY A 196 -7.28 -19.96 16.91
N LYS A 197 -6.42 -19.32 17.70
CA LYS A 197 -6.84 -18.49 18.85
C LYS A 197 -6.99 -17.01 18.53
N TYR A 198 -6.17 -16.46 17.64
CA TYR A 198 -6.07 -15.01 17.42
C TYR A 198 -6.43 -14.66 15.97
N THR A 199 -7.72 -14.76 15.62
CA THR A 199 -8.19 -14.65 14.24
C THR A 199 -8.77 -13.30 13.88
N ASP A 200 -8.82 -12.32 14.79
CA ASP A 200 -9.52 -11.04 14.55
C ASP A 200 -8.94 -10.20 13.39
N PHE A 201 -7.66 -10.38 13.09
CA PHE A 201 -7.00 -9.76 11.93
C PHE A 201 -7.56 -10.24 10.58
N LYS A 202 -8.44 -11.25 10.58
CA LYS A 202 -9.24 -11.64 9.42
C LYS A 202 -10.05 -10.48 8.82
N MET A 203 -10.42 -9.48 9.62
CA MET A 203 -11.12 -8.29 9.12
C MET A 203 -10.40 -7.63 7.94
N PHE A 204 -9.06 -7.61 7.93
CA PHE A 204 -8.30 -7.00 6.84
C PHE A 204 -8.33 -7.84 5.56
N SER A 205 -8.31 -9.17 5.67
CA SER A 205 -8.43 -10.06 4.51
C SER A 205 -9.87 -10.13 3.99
N ASP A 206 -10.88 -10.11 4.88
CA ASP A 206 -12.28 -10.00 4.46
C ASP A 206 -12.51 -8.74 3.63
N GLU A 207 -12.08 -7.58 4.14
CA GLU A 207 -12.37 -6.29 3.52
C GLU A 207 -11.83 -6.20 2.09
N ILE A 208 -10.59 -6.65 1.86
CA ILE A 208 -10.00 -6.63 0.52
C ILE A 208 -10.58 -7.69 -0.41
N LEU A 209 -10.90 -8.89 0.08
CA LEU A 209 -11.54 -9.94 -0.73
C LEU A 209 -12.94 -9.52 -1.19
N LEU A 210 -13.75 -8.97 -0.27
CA LEU A 210 -15.07 -8.41 -0.61
C LEU A 210 -14.94 -7.21 -1.55
N SER A 211 -13.92 -6.37 -1.34
CA SER A 211 -13.65 -5.22 -2.20
C SER A 211 -13.26 -5.60 -3.62
N LEU A 212 -12.48 -6.65 -3.78
CA LEU A 212 -12.14 -7.21 -5.09
C LEU A 212 -13.36 -7.84 -5.77
N SER A 213 -14.15 -8.64 -5.06
CA SER A 213 -15.30 -9.33 -5.65
C SER A 213 -16.40 -8.40 -6.14
N ARG A 214 -16.45 -7.15 -5.67
CA ARG A 214 -17.32 -6.07 -6.21
C ARG A 214 -16.81 -5.45 -7.51
N LYS A 215 -15.52 -5.60 -7.82
CA LYS A 215 -14.82 -4.90 -8.92
C LYS A 215 -14.47 -5.82 -10.09
N VAL A 216 -14.17 -7.08 -9.80
CA VAL A 216 -13.79 -8.09 -10.77
C VAL A 216 -14.28 -9.45 -10.30
N ARG A 217 -14.70 -10.28 -11.24
CA ARG A 217 -15.05 -11.66 -10.92
C ARG A 217 -13.80 -12.41 -10.43
N LEU A 218 -13.84 -12.84 -9.19
CA LEU A 218 -12.79 -13.68 -8.62
C LEU A 218 -12.86 -15.10 -9.20
N PRO A 219 -11.71 -15.76 -9.40
CA PRO A 219 -11.70 -17.18 -9.75
C PRO A 219 -12.22 -18.02 -8.57
N ASP A 220 -12.74 -19.20 -8.88
CA ASP A 220 -13.02 -20.18 -7.83
C ASP A 220 -11.68 -20.64 -7.26
N VAL A 221 -11.47 -20.47 -5.95
CA VAL A 221 -10.19 -20.74 -5.29
C VAL A 221 -10.38 -21.07 -3.81
N GLU A 222 -9.48 -21.87 -3.25
CA GLU A 222 -9.53 -22.33 -1.85
C GLU A 222 -8.12 -22.35 -1.24
N PHE A 223 -7.94 -21.59 -0.16
CA PHE A 223 -6.61 -21.29 0.36
C PHE A 223 -6.63 -20.95 1.85
N TYR A 224 -5.46 -20.92 2.46
CA TYR A 224 -5.29 -20.52 3.86
C TYR A 224 -4.49 -19.22 3.96
N ILE A 225 -4.99 -18.27 4.76
CA ILE A 225 -4.27 -17.06 5.16
C ILE A 225 -3.86 -17.18 6.64
N ASN A 226 -2.57 -17.06 6.90
CA ASN A 226 -2.02 -16.77 8.21
C ASN A 226 -2.21 -15.28 8.52
N VAL A 227 -2.96 -14.98 9.59
CA VAL A 227 -3.21 -13.60 10.05
C VAL A 227 -2.30 -13.18 11.20
N GLY A 228 -1.34 -14.03 11.60
CA GLY A 228 -0.29 -13.69 12.56
C GLY A 228 0.92 -13.00 11.90
N ASP A 229 1.87 -12.56 12.74
CA ASP A 229 3.06 -11.84 12.27
C ASP A 229 4.07 -12.77 11.56
N TRP A 230 4.34 -13.96 12.12
CA TRP A 230 5.41 -14.84 11.65
C TRP A 230 4.98 -15.68 10.43
N PRO A 231 5.79 -15.76 9.35
CA PRO A 231 5.57 -16.76 8.29
C PRO A 231 5.71 -18.19 8.83
N MET A 232 5.09 -19.15 8.14
CA MET A 232 4.80 -20.47 8.71
C MET A 232 5.51 -21.66 8.04
N GLU A 233 5.59 -21.71 6.71
CA GLU A 233 6.01 -22.92 6.00
C GLU A 233 7.53 -22.96 5.84
N THR A 234 8.19 -23.72 6.72
CA THR A 234 9.67 -23.83 6.75
C THR A 234 10.22 -24.96 5.88
N ARG A 235 9.37 -25.81 5.29
CA ARG A 235 9.84 -26.84 4.36
C ARG A 235 10.39 -26.19 3.10
N LYS A 236 11.46 -26.76 2.56
CA LYS A 236 12.07 -26.35 1.30
C LYS A 236 11.41 -27.05 0.12
N ALA A 237 11.62 -26.52 -1.08
CA ALA A 237 11.03 -27.08 -2.30
C ALA A 237 11.49 -28.53 -2.56
N GLU A 238 12.72 -28.85 -2.13
CA GLU A 238 13.34 -30.17 -2.25
C GLU A 238 12.97 -31.17 -1.14
N ASP A 239 12.20 -30.77 -0.12
CA ASP A 239 11.81 -31.67 0.98
C ASP A 239 10.76 -32.70 0.54
N SER A 240 10.69 -33.83 1.27
CA SER A 240 9.64 -34.85 1.10
C SER A 240 8.98 -35.20 2.45
N PRO A 241 7.68 -34.91 2.65
CA PRO A 241 6.81 -34.19 1.71
C PRO A 241 7.23 -32.71 1.60
N GLY A 242 7.04 -32.10 0.43
CA GLY A 242 7.42 -30.71 0.14
C GLY A 242 6.62 -29.65 0.91
N PRO A 243 6.79 -28.36 0.59
CA PRO A 243 6.09 -27.28 1.26
C PRO A 243 4.61 -27.26 0.88
N ILE A 244 3.82 -26.50 1.64
CA ILE A 244 2.40 -26.28 1.40
C ILE A 244 2.11 -24.77 1.30
N PRO A 245 1.33 -24.33 0.30
CA PRO A 245 1.13 -22.90 0.05
C PRO A 245 0.20 -22.27 1.08
N ILE A 246 0.79 -21.49 1.99
CA ILE A 246 0.10 -20.65 2.96
C ILE A 246 0.34 -19.20 2.59
N ILE A 247 -0.72 -18.40 2.58
CA ILE A 247 -0.60 -16.97 2.36
C ILE A 247 -0.28 -16.28 3.69
N SER A 248 0.68 -15.36 3.70
CA SER A 248 1.09 -14.60 4.89
C SER A 248 1.29 -13.11 4.57
N TRP A 249 1.25 -12.26 5.59
CA TRP A 249 1.53 -10.81 5.46
C TRP A 249 3.03 -10.49 5.32
N CYS A 250 3.90 -11.37 5.80
CA CYS A 250 5.35 -11.21 5.77
C CYS A 250 5.99 -12.53 5.41
N GLY A 251 6.98 -12.51 4.51
CA GLY A 251 7.79 -13.66 4.17
C GLY A 251 9.14 -13.67 4.88
N SER A 252 9.86 -14.78 4.80
CA SER A 252 11.27 -14.84 5.16
C SER A 252 12.08 -15.72 4.21
N THR A 253 13.41 -15.56 4.19
CA THR A 253 14.32 -16.41 3.40
C THR A 253 14.20 -17.89 3.75
N ASP A 254 13.76 -18.17 4.98
CA ASP A 254 13.68 -19.50 5.57
C ASP A 254 12.27 -20.12 5.46
N THR A 255 11.34 -19.42 4.79
CA THR A 255 9.95 -19.86 4.61
C THR A 255 9.51 -19.81 3.15
N ARG A 256 8.40 -20.48 2.84
CA ARG A 256 7.80 -20.60 1.50
C ARG A 256 6.37 -20.09 1.45
N ASP A 257 6.01 -19.20 2.36
CA ASP A 257 4.71 -18.53 2.34
C ASP A 257 4.54 -17.66 1.08
N ILE A 258 3.32 -17.56 0.58
CA ILE A 258 2.94 -16.64 -0.51
C ILE A 258 2.56 -15.29 0.11
N ILE A 259 3.18 -14.21 -0.36
CA ILE A 259 3.13 -12.94 0.37
C ILE A 259 2.11 -11.99 -0.26
N LEU A 260 1.16 -11.55 0.55
CA LEU A 260 0.24 -10.46 0.21
C LEU A 260 0.74 -9.10 0.75
N PRO A 261 0.24 -7.98 0.21
CA PRO A 261 0.40 -6.68 0.85
C PRO A 261 -0.06 -6.74 2.30
N THR A 262 0.74 -6.18 3.22
CA THR A 262 0.47 -6.30 4.67
C THR A 262 -0.92 -5.77 5.04
N TYR A 263 -1.44 -6.22 6.19
CA TYR A 263 -2.74 -5.73 6.67
C TYR A 263 -2.77 -4.20 6.80
N ASP A 264 -1.63 -3.58 7.14
CA ASP A 264 -1.51 -2.13 7.31
C ASP A 264 -1.55 -1.39 5.96
N ILE A 265 -0.84 -1.87 4.94
CA ILE A 265 -0.92 -1.35 3.55
C ILE A 265 -2.34 -1.51 2.99
N THR A 266 -2.97 -2.65 3.29
CA THR A 266 -4.32 -2.98 2.83
C THR A 266 -5.35 -2.06 3.45
N HIS A 267 -5.29 -1.91 4.78
CA HIS A 267 -6.17 -1.01 5.52
C HIS A 267 -5.97 0.45 5.08
N SER A 268 -4.72 0.89 4.92
CA SER A 268 -4.37 2.19 4.37
C SER A 268 -5.04 2.44 3.01
N THR A 269 -5.00 1.47 2.10
CA THR A 269 -5.62 1.58 0.77
C THR A 269 -7.14 1.68 0.81
N LEU A 270 -7.80 0.96 1.72
CA LEU A 270 -9.26 0.92 1.85
C LEU A 270 -9.81 2.15 2.60
N GLU A 271 -9.07 2.62 3.60
CA GLU A 271 -9.52 3.60 4.60
C GLU A 271 -8.97 5.01 4.45
N THR A 272 -8.14 5.24 3.43
CA THR A 272 -7.70 6.60 3.08
C THR A 272 -8.92 7.53 2.94
N LEU A 273 -8.81 8.72 3.52
CA LEU A 273 -9.89 9.74 3.61
C LEU A 273 -11.15 9.34 4.40
N ARG A 274 -11.21 8.16 5.02
CA ARG A 274 -12.31 7.73 5.90
C ARG A 274 -11.91 7.66 7.36
N GLY A 275 -10.82 6.95 7.67
CA GLY A 275 -10.37 6.71 9.06
C GLY A 275 -8.87 6.66 9.26
N VAL A 276 -8.07 6.54 8.19
CA VAL A 276 -6.60 6.48 8.26
C VAL A 276 -6.00 7.76 7.69
N SER A 277 -5.20 8.45 8.51
CA SER A 277 -4.49 9.68 8.13
C SER A 277 -3.04 9.43 7.73
N ASN A 278 -2.37 8.46 8.34
CA ASN A 278 -1.03 8.02 7.96
C ASN A 278 -1.11 6.98 6.83
N ASP A 279 -1.76 7.34 5.72
CA ASP A 279 -1.95 6.46 4.58
C ASP A 279 -0.89 6.63 3.48
N LEU A 280 -0.83 5.68 2.55
CA LEU A 280 0.17 5.61 1.47
C LEU A 280 0.13 6.84 0.55
N LEU A 281 -1.03 7.48 0.38
CA LEU A 281 -1.18 8.69 -0.44
C LEU A 281 -0.82 9.94 0.37
N SER A 282 -1.30 10.05 1.62
CA SER A 282 -1.03 11.17 2.54
C SER A 282 0.46 11.39 2.75
N VAL A 283 1.23 10.32 2.96
CA VAL A 283 2.67 10.42 3.23
C VAL A 283 3.40 11.18 2.12
N GLN A 284 2.98 11.01 0.86
CA GLN A 284 3.66 11.59 -0.29
C GLN A 284 3.67 13.12 -0.31
N GLY A 285 2.72 13.78 0.37
CA GLY A 285 2.70 15.24 0.54
C GLY A 285 3.00 15.74 1.95
N ASN A 286 3.30 14.84 2.89
CA ASN A 286 3.62 15.16 4.28
C ASN A 286 5.06 14.78 4.61
N THR A 287 5.99 15.07 3.71
CA THR A 287 7.39 14.66 3.79
C THR A 287 8.29 15.68 4.50
N GLY A 288 7.75 16.50 5.39
CA GLY A 288 8.51 17.51 6.14
C GLY A 288 9.11 18.62 5.26
N PRO A 289 10.14 19.33 5.74
CA PRO A 289 10.77 20.45 5.02
C PRO A 289 11.61 19.97 3.81
N PRO A 290 12.00 20.88 2.90
CA PRO A 290 12.96 20.59 1.84
C PRO A 290 14.26 20.00 2.41
N TRP A 291 14.94 19.15 1.62
CA TRP A 291 16.13 18.40 2.06
C TRP A 291 17.18 19.27 2.78
N ALA A 292 17.48 20.46 2.24
CA ALA A 292 18.47 21.38 2.82
C ALA A 292 18.13 21.84 4.26
N ASN A 293 16.84 21.80 4.63
CA ASN A 293 16.33 22.26 5.92
C ASN A 293 15.97 21.10 6.87
N LYS A 294 16.24 19.85 6.47
CA LYS A 294 16.05 18.68 7.35
C LYS A 294 17.20 18.56 8.35
N THR A 295 16.90 18.06 9.54
CA THR A 295 17.88 17.73 10.58
C THR A 295 18.84 16.64 10.09
N GLY A 296 20.15 16.89 10.18
CA GLY A 296 21.21 15.96 9.76
C GLY A 296 21.54 14.85 10.75
N GLN A 297 20.62 14.51 11.65
CA GLN A 297 20.68 13.33 12.52
C GLN A 297 19.86 12.21 11.88
N ALA A 298 20.29 10.97 12.08
CA ALA A 298 19.46 9.81 11.83
C ALA A 298 18.40 9.66 12.91
N PHE A 299 17.24 9.10 12.57
CA PHE A 299 16.09 9.10 13.45
C PHE A 299 15.39 7.73 13.54
N PHE A 300 14.93 7.40 14.75
CA PHE A 300 14.05 6.26 15.01
C PHE A 300 13.17 6.46 16.25
N ARG A 301 11.89 6.08 16.14
CA ARG A 301 10.99 5.83 17.27
C ARG A 301 10.22 4.53 17.05
N GLY A 302 10.16 3.67 18.06
CA GLY A 302 9.44 2.40 17.96
C GLY A 302 9.31 1.66 19.28
N ARG A 303 8.65 0.51 19.26
CA ARG A 303 8.56 -0.38 20.43
C ARG A 303 9.81 -1.26 20.55
N ASP A 304 10.00 -1.81 21.73
CA ASP A 304 11.03 -2.79 22.11
C ASP A 304 10.84 -4.18 21.48
N SER A 305 10.28 -4.31 20.28
CA SER A 305 9.93 -5.63 19.71
C SER A 305 11.13 -6.51 19.30
N ARG A 306 12.37 -6.01 19.45
CA ARG A 306 13.64 -6.70 19.12
C ARG A 306 14.80 -6.14 19.91
N GLU A 307 15.77 -6.99 20.25
CA GLU A 307 17.01 -6.59 20.91
C GLU A 307 17.81 -5.59 20.08
N GLU A 308 17.81 -5.71 18.75
CA GLU A 308 18.52 -4.78 17.87
C GLU A 308 17.99 -3.34 18.01
N ARG A 309 16.71 -3.15 18.36
CA ARG A 309 16.15 -1.82 18.66
C ARG A 309 16.65 -1.27 20.01
N LEU A 310 16.92 -2.12 20.99
CA LEU A 310 17.53 -1.73 22.26
C LEU A 310 19.01 -1.35 22.04
N HIS A 311 19.71 -2.11 21.18
CA HIS A 311 21.06 -1.78 20.77
C HIS A 311 21.10 -0.42 20.03
N LEU A 312 20.11 -0.14 19.17
CA LEU A 312 19.97 1.15 18.50
C LEU A 312 19.85 2.32 19.48
N VAL A 313 19.09 2.19 20.57
CA VAL A 313 19.04 3.22 21.63
C VAL A 313 20.39 3.36 22.34
N THR A 314 21.09 2.26 22.56
CA THR A 314 22.45 2.30 23.12
C THR A 314 23.42 3.05 22.20
N LEU A 315 23.33 2.83 20.88
CA LEU A 315 24.11 3.57 19.87
C LEU A 315 23.76 5.06 19.88
N SER A 316 22.48 5.41 20.00
CA SER A 316 22.01 6.80 20.08
C SER A 316 22.55 7.52 21.31
N LYS A 317 22.52 6.90 22.49
CA LYS A 317 23.10 7.47 23.72
C LYS A 317 24.61 7.73 23.61
N LYS A 318 25.32 6.91 22.83
CA LYS A 318 26.77 7.06 22.60
C LYS A 318 27.12 8.08 21.53
N ASN A 319 26.22 8.33 20.57
CA ASN A 319 26.45 9.21 19.41
C ASN A 319 25.24 10.15 19.20
N PRO A 320 24.87 10.98 20.21
CA PRO A 320 23.65 11.79 20.18
C PRO A 320 23.64 12.86 19.07
N GLU A 321 24.81 13.25 18.56
CA GLU A 321 24.99 14.17 17.44
C GLU A 321 24.76 13.53 16.07
N LEU A 322 24.77 12.20 15.99
CA LEU A 322 24.56 11.43 14.76
C LEU A 322 23.19 10.74 14.72
N LEU A 323 22.69 10.25 15.86
CA LEU A 323 21.51 9.39 15.93
C LEU A 323 20.60 9.76 17.10
N ASP A 324 19.34 10.04 16.79
CA ASP A 324 18.25 10.18 17.74
C ASP A 324 17.31 8.97 17.64
N ALA A 325 17.52 7.96 18.48
CA ALA A 325 16.72 6.75 18.53
C ALA A 325 16.15 6.47 19.92
N GLY A 326 14.86 6.10 19.99
CA GLY A 326 14.19 5.86 21.26
C GLY A 326 13.10 4.79 21.22
N ILE A 327 12.95 4.08 22.34
CA ILE A 327 11.84 3.15 22.57
C ILE A 327 10.65 3.90 23.16
N THR A 328 9.50 3.86 22.50
CA THR A 328 8.28 4.58 22.91
C THR A 328 7.34 3.77 23.79
N GLY A 329 7.51 2.44 23.81
CA GLY A 329 6.71 1.53 24.61
C GLY A 329 7.43 0.21 24.84
N TRP A 330 7.30 -0.29 26.06
CA TRP A 330 7.99 -1.48 26.56
C TRP A 330 6.98 -2.60 26.81
N PHE A 331 7.09 -3.68 26.04
CA PHE A 331 6.24 -4.85 26.16
C PHE A 331 7.04 -6.14 26.24
N PHE A 332 8.09 -6.27 25.42
CA PHE A 332 8.88 -7.49 25.24
C PHE A 332 10.11 -7.56 26.16
N PHE A 333 10.71 -6.42 26.49
CA PHE A 333 11.92 -6.29 27.33
C PHE A 333 11.70 -5.25 28.46
N ARG A 334 10.60 -5.39 29.20
CA ARG A 334 10.17 -4.40 30.22
C ARG A 334 11.23 -4.13 31.28
N ASP A 335 12.03 -5.13 31.62
CA ASP A 335 13.13 -5.04 32.58
C ASP A 335 14.25 -4.09 32.14
N ARG A 336 14.38 -3.83 30.83
CA ARG A 336 15.40 -2.95 30.23
C ARG A 336 14.98 -1.48 30.19
N GLU A 337 13.72 -1.16 30.49
CA GLU A 337 13.21 0.22 30.50
C GLU A 337 13.99 1.11 31.48
N LYS A 338 14.34 0.59 32.65
CA LYS A 338 15.11 1.31 33.67
C LYS A 338 16.49 1.77 33.19
N ASP A 339 17.12 1.00 32.30
CA ASP A 339 18.48 1.26 31.81
C ASP A 339 18.46 2.15 30.55
N LEU A 340 17.48 1.92 29.67
CA LEU A 340 17.43 2.56 28.35
C LEU A 340 16.49 3.77 28.31
N GLY A 341 15.52 3.85 29.22
CA GLY A 341 14.54 4.92 29.30
C GLY A 341 13.42 4.79 28.27
N LYS A 342 12.36 5.58 28.46
CA LYS A 342 11.23 5.68 27.54
C LYS A 342 11.25 7.02 26.81
N ALA A 343 11.22 6.96 25.49
CA ALA A 343 11.14 8.12 24.62
C ALA A 343 9.69 8.54 24.36
N ASN A 344 9.48 9.82 24.08
CA ASN A 344 8.17 10.34 23.70
C ASN A 344 7.75 9.83 22.31
N LEU A 345 6.44 9.66 22.13
CA LEU A 345 5.86 9.44 20.81
C LEU A 345 6.10 10.67 19.93
N VAL A 346 6.41 10.42 18.66
CA VAL A 346 6.55 11.45 17.64
C VAL A 346 5.54 11.14 16.53
N GLY A 347 4.80 12.15 16.10
CA GLY A 347 3.85 11.99 14.99
C GLY A 347 4.58 11.49 13.74
N PHE A 348 3.96 10.60 12.97
CA PHE A 348 4.68 9.93 11.89
C PHE A 348 5.23 10.90 10.84
N PHE A 349 4.48 11.94 10.44
CA PHE A 349 4.98 12.95 9.50
C PHE A 349 6.17 13.76 10.02
N ASP A 350 6.35 13.86 11.34
CA ASP A 350 7.49 14.54 11.94
C ASP A 350 8.80 13.74 11.81
N PHE A 351 8.72 12.44 11.49
CA PHE A 351 9.91 11.65 11.16
C PHE A 351 10.64 12.29 9.98
N PHE A 352 9.89 12.80 9.00
CA PHE A 352 10.45 13.43 7.81
C PHE A 352 11.04 14.82 8.07
N LYS A 353 11.14 15.29 9.33
CA LYS A 353 12.03 16.41 9.67
C LYS A 353 13.51 16.02 9.61
N TYR A 354 13.82 14.73 9.64
CA TYR A 354 15.18 14.19 9.65
C TYR A 354 15.59 13.66 8.27
N LYS A 355 16.84 13.88 7.87
CA LYS A 355 17.39 13.40 6.59
C LYS A 355 17.43 11.89 6.50
N TYR A 356 17.73 11.21 7.62
CA TYR A 356 18.02 9.79 7.61
C TYR A 356 17.07 9.01 8.53
N GLN A 357 16.38 8.01 7.98
CA GLN A 357 15.42 7.17 8.70
C GLN A 357 16.03 5.79 8.94
N VAL A 358 16.22 5.38 10.19
CA VAL A 358 16.72 4.04 10.49
C VAL A 358 15.53 3.06 10.53
N ASN A 359 15.56 2.03 9.68
CA ASN A 359 14.53 1.00 9.64
C ASN A 359 15.10 -0.32 10.19
N VAL A 360 14.67 -0.66 11.41
CA VAL A 360 15.05 -1.88 12.13
C VAL A 360 13.81 -2.76 12.31
N ASP A 361 13.96 -4.05 12.05
CA ASP A 361 12.89 -5.04 12.18
C ASP A 361 12.25 -5.01 13.57
N GLY A 362 10.98 -5.42 13.60
CA GLY A 362 10.31 -5.78 14.83
C GLY A 362 10.30 -7.28 14.98
N THR A 363 9.16 -7.82 15.40
CA THR A 363 8.89 -9.26 15.35
C THR A 363 9.28 -9.81 13.98
N VAL A 364 8.77 -9.20 12.91
CA VAL A 364 9.13 -9.48 11.51
C VAL A 364 9.58 -8.20 10.79
N ALA A 365 9.49 -8.16 9.46
CA ALA A 365 9.74 -6.96 8.67
C ALA A 365 9.01 -5.75 9.28
N ALA A 366 9.69 -4.61 9.34
CA ALA A 366 9.08 -3.41 9.87
C ALA A 366 8.07 -2.82 8.86
N TYR A 367 6.77 -2.98 9.12
CA TYR A 367 5.69 -2.44 8.26
C TYR A 367 5.68 -0.90 8.15
N ARG A 368 6.58 -0.21 8.86
CA ARG A 368 6.84 1.21 8.65
C ARG A 368 7.69 1.48 7.41
N PHE A 369 8.50 0.53 6.98
CA PHE A 369 9.41 0.66 5.84
C PHE A 369 8.75 1.20 4.56
N PRO A 370 7.59 0.70 4.07
CA PRO A 370 6.89 1.28 2.93
C PRO A 370 6.64 2.78 3.09
N TYR A 371 6.21 3.22 4.27
CA TYR A 371 5.93 4.63 4.55
C TYR A 371 7.19 5.48 4.68
N LEU A 372 8.28 4.95 5.24
CA LEU A 372 9.55 5.67 5.27
C LEU A 372 10.07 5.92 3.85
N MET A 373 9.95 4.91 2.98
CA MET A 373 10.36 4.99 1.58
C MET A 373 9.46 5.94 0.76
N LEU A 374 8.17 6.07 1.08
CA LEU A 374 7.28 7.06 0.46
C LEU A 374 7.64 8.51 0.85
N GLY A 375 8.37 8.69 1.95
CA GLY A 375 8.95 9.98 2.35
C GLY A 375 10.11 10.42 1.47
N ASN A 376 10.58 11.66 1.65
CA ASN A 376 11.72 12.23 0.93
C ASN A 376 13.02 12.23 1.78
N SER A 377 13.13 11.27 2.70
CA SER A 377 14.30 11.05 3.55
C SER A 377 15.04 9.79 3.07
N LEU A 378 16.35 9.72 3.28
CA LEU A 378 17.12 8.51 2.99
C LEU A 378 16.81 7.44 4.05
N VAL A 379 16.52 6.22 3.62
CA VAL A 379 16.30 5.09 4.54
C VAL A 379 17.59 4.28 4.70
N LEU A 380 17.99 4.06 5.95
CA LEU A 380 19.01 3.08 6.36
C LEU A 380 18.29 1.81 6.80
N LYS A 381 18.28 0.79 5.93
CA LYS A 381 17.52 -0.45 6.16
C LYS A 381 18.43 -1.53 6.72
N GLN A 382 18.07 -2.07 7.88
CA GLN A 382 18.70 -3.26 8.44
C GLN A 382 18.56 -4.46 7.49
N ASN A 383 19.65 -5.20 7.30
CA ASN A 383 19.66 -6.49 6.63
C ASN A 383 18.81 -7.47 7.44
N SER A 384 17.82 -8.03 6.77
CA SER A 384 16.76 -8.81 7.38
C SER A 384 16.48 -10.05 6.54
N PRO A 385 16.19 -11.21 7.16
CA PRO A 385 15.63 -12.34 6.44
C PRO A 385 14.16 -12.11 6.05
N TYR A 386 13.48 -11.13 6.66
CA TYR A 386 12.07 -10.84 6.43
C TYR A 386 11.87 -9.86 5.27
N TYR A 387 10.80 -10.08 4.51
CA TYR A 387 10.43 -9.25 3.38
C TYR A 387 8.91 -9.09 3.25
N GLU A 388 8.50 -7.97 2.68
CA GLU A 388 7.12 -7.72 2.25
C GLU A 388 7.03 -7.87 0.71
N HIS A 389 5.81 -7.93 0.19
CA HIS A 389 5.49 -8.23 -1.21
C HIS A 389 6.25 -7.42 -2.29
N PHE A 390 6.74 -6.22 -1.98
CA PHE A 390 7.39 -5.33 -2.96
C PHE A 390 8.92 -5.27 -2.83
N TYR A 391 9.51 -5.95 -1.84
CA TYR A 391 10.93 -5.79 -1.52
C TYR A 391 11.86 -6.28 -2.63
N THR A 392 11.44 -7.25 -3.44
CA THR A 392 12.20 -7.78 -4.59
C THR A 392 12.50 -6.73 -5.66
N HIS A 393 11.73 -5.65 -5.73
CA HIS A 393 12.00 -4.52 -6.62
C HIS A 393 13.06 -3.55 -6.07
N LEU A 394 13.43 -3.67 -4.79
CA LEU A 394 14.32 -2.74 -4.13
C LEU A 394 15.78 -3.20 -4.14
N LYS A 395 16.67 -2.33 -4.58
CA LYS A 395 18.10 -2.61 -4.71
C LYS A 395 18.90 -1.87 -3.62
N PRO A 396 19.65 -2.59 -2.76
CA PRO A 396 20.55 -1.96 -1.80
C PRO A 396 21.57 -1.06 -2.50
N GLY A 397 21.87 0.11 -1.92
CA GLY A 397 22.79 1.10 -2.48
C GLY A 397 22.20 1.97 -3.59
N ILE A 398 21.06 1.58 -4.17
CA ILE A 398 20.36 2.36 -5.20
C ILE A 398 19.10 3.02 -4.62
N HIS A 399 18.30 2.27 -3.85
CA HIS A 399 17.03 2.75 -3.30
C HIS A 399 17.10 3.06 -1.80
N TYR A 400 18.05 2.46 -1.09
CA TYR A 400 18.26 2.64 0.35
C TYR A 400 19.70 2.25 0.72
N ILE A 401 20.17 2.64 1.91
CA ILE A 401 21.47 2.19 2.44
C ILE A 401 21.31 0.93 3.28
N PRO A 402 21.90 -0.22 2.90
CA PRO A 402 21.88 -1.41 3.74
C PRO A 402 22.76 -1.23 4.98
N VAL A 403 22.27 -1.72 6.11
CA VAL A 403 22.96 -1.77 7.41
C VAL A 403 23.04 -3.22 7.86
N LYS A 404 24.16 -3.66 8.44
CA LYS A 404 24.29 -5.02 8.97
C LYS A 404 23.20 -5.33 9.99
N ARG A 405 22.80 -6.60 10.07
CA ARG A 405 21.77 -7.04 11.03
C ARG A 405 22.12 -6.67 12.47
N SER A 406 23.39 -6.74 12.85
CA SER A 406 23.91 -6.33 14.16
C SER A 406 23.94 -4.82 14.40
N LEU A 407 23.66 -3.99 13.39
CA LEU A 407 23.84 -2.53 13.38
C LEU A 407 25.28 -2.05 13.57
N SER A 408 26.26 -2.95 13.44
CA SER A 408 27.67 -2.63 13.75
C SER A 408 28.32 -1.64 12.79
N ASP A 409 27.75 -1.43 11.60
CA ASP A 409 28.17 -0.42 10.63
C ASP A 409 27.22 0.80 10.55
N LEU A 410 26.19 0.87 11.41
CA LEU A 410 25.18 1.92 11.32
C LEU A 410 25.79 3.34 11.44
N ILE A 411 26.64 3.56 12.44
CA ILE A 411 27.24 4.88 12.68
C ILE A 411 28.10 5.31 11.48
N GLN A 412 28.95 4.40 10.97
CA GLN A 412 29.75 4.63 9.77
C GLN A 412 28.87 4.99 8.54
N LYS A 413 27.71 4.32 8.37
CA LYS A 413 26.78 4.63 7.28
C LYS A 413 26.10 5.99 7.44
N ILE A 414 25.84 6.43 8.67
CA ILE A 414 25.30 7.75 8.96
C ILE A 414 26.34 8.83 8.64
N GLU A 415 27.60 8.63 9.04
CA GLU A 415 28.72 9.53 8.72
C GLU A 415 28.91 9.65 7.20
N TRP A 416 28.96 8.52 6.50
CA TRP A 416 29.04 8.51 5.05
C TRP A 416 27.90 9.30 4.40
N ALA A 417 26.66 9.14 4.87
CA ALA A 417 25.52 9.87 4.31
C ALA A 417 25.61 11.39 4.54
N LYS A 418 26.22 11.83 5.66
CA LYS A 418 26.47 13.25 5.95
C LYS A 418 27.58 13.83 5.09
N GLU A 419 28.63 13.06 4.84
CA GLU A 419 29.76 13.45 3.99
C GLU A 419 29.38 13.47 2.50
N ASN A 420 28.40 12.64 2.10
CA ASN A 420 27.95 12.48 0.72
C ASN A 420 26.49 12.94 0.56
N ASP A 421 26.15 14.13 1.06
CA ASP A 421 24.76 14.61 1.18
C ASP A 421 23.96 14.59 -0.13
N ALA A 422 24.59 14.95 -1.25
CA ALA A 422 23.94 14.94 -2.57
C ALA A 422 23.62 13.51 -3.04
N GLU A 423 24.54 12.57 -2.81
CA GLU A 423 24.35 11.16 -3.13
C GLU A 423 23.30 10.52 -2.22
N ALA A 424 23.35 10.82 -0.92
CA ALA A 424 22.35 10.40 0.06
C ALA A 424 20.94 10.85 -0.34
N LYS A 425 20.80 12.13 -0.77
CA LYS A 425 19.53 12.66 -1.30
C LYS A 425 19.08 11.91 -2.55
N ALA A 426 20.01 11.64 -3.48
CA ALA A 426 19.70 10.96 -4.73
C ALA A 426 19.22 9.52 -4.51
N ILE A 427 19.86 8.76 -3.62
CA ILE A 427 19.43 7.40 -3.23
C ILE A 427 18.04 7.44 -2.61
N GLY A 428 17.79 8.39 -1.68
CA GLY A 428 16.47 8.56 -1.07
C GLY A 428 15.39 8.87 -2.12
N ALA A 429 15.66 9.77 -3.07
CA ALA A 429 14.74 10.11 -4.14
C ALA A 429 14.49 8.93 -5.10
N ALA A 430 15.52 8.14 -5.43
CA ALA A 430 15.37 6.95 -6.26
C ALA A 430 14.50 5.89 -5.59
N GLY A 431 14.71 5.61 -4.31
CA GLY A 431 13.86 4.71 -3.53
C GLY A 431 12.41 5.19 -3.43
N GLN A 432 12.23 6.49 -3.20
CA GLN A 432 10.90 7.10 -3.15
C GLN A 432 10.16 6.97 -4.47
N ALA A 433 10.82 7.23 -5.61
CA ALA A 433 10.22 7.14 -6.92
C ALA A 433 9.68 5.73 -7.20
N VAL A 434 10.47 4.69 -6.92
CA VAL A 434 10.08 3.29 -7.11
C VAL A 434 8.91 2.92 -6.20
N VAL A 435 8.97 3.24 -4.90
CA VAL A 435 7.89 2.87 -3.96
C VAL A 435 6.58 3.62 -4.25
N ARG A 436 6.64 4.86 -4.74
CA ARG A 436 5.45 5.62 -5.21
C ARG A 436 4.77 4.96 -6.42
N GLU A 437 5.49 4.17 -7.22
CA GLU A 437 4.93 3.38 -8.32
C GLU A 437 4.37 2.04 -7.81
N LEU A 438 5.15 1.33 -6.99
CA LEU A 438 4.79 -0.02 -6.51
C LEU A 438 3.57 -0.02 -5.58
N LEU A 439 3.41 1.01 -4.75
CA LEU A 439 2.35 1.07 -3.72
C LEU A 439 1.16 1.92 -4.14
N GLN A 440 0.92 2.03 -5.44
CA GLN A 440 -0.28 2.66 -5.96
C GLN A 440 -1.53 1.80 -5.66
N PRO A 441 -2.65 2.40 -5.24
CA PRO A 441 -3.87 1.65 -4.94
C PRO A 441 -4.29 0.67 -6.04
N ASN A 442 -4.35 1.08 -7.32
CA ASN A 442 -4.72 0.18 -8.41
C ASN A 442 -3.76 -1.02 -8.53
N ARG A 443 -2.45 -0.79 -8.37
CA ARG A 443 -1.45 -1.85 -8.41
C ARG A 443 -1.60 -2.86 -7.27
N LEU A 444 -1.97 -2.40 -6.07
CA LEU A 444 -2.24 -3.30 -4.94
C LEU A 444 -3.43 -4.23 -5.24
N TYR A 445 -4.51 -3.72 -5.84
CA TYR A 445 -5.63 -4.57 -6.28
C TYR A 445 -5.19 -5.59 -7.33
N CYS A 446 -4.38 -5.17 -8.31
CA CYS A 446 -3.80 -6.08 -9.31
C CYS A 446 -2.97 -7.19 -8.64
N TYR A 447 -2.11 -6.86 -7.67
CA TYR A 447 -1.29 -7.83 -6.97
C TYR A 447 -2.14 -8.88 -6.25
N TYR A 448 -3.15 -8.45 -5.49
CA TYR A 448 -4.09 -9.37 -4.82
C TYR A 448 -4.78 -10.30 -5.83
N TYR A 449 -5.30 -9.74 -6.92
CA TYR A 449 -5.97 -10.52 -7.95
C TYR A 449 -5.03 -11.56 -8.57
N THR A 450 -3.82 -11.16 -8.96
CA THR A 450 -2.82 -12.05 -9.57
C THR A 450 -2.42 -13.19 -8.64
N VAL A 451 -2.30 -12.95 -7.32
CA VAL A 451 -2.07 -14.04 -6.35
C VAL A 451 -3.22 -15.04 -6.35
N LEU A 452 -4.48 -14.58 -6.30
CA LEU A 452 -5.65 -15.47 -6.30
C LEU A 452 -5.79 -16.24 -7.61
N GLN A 453 -5.54 -15.58 -8.74
CA GLN A 453 -5.53 -16.20 -10.07
C GLN A 453 -4.48 -17.31 -10.16
N MET A 454 -3.23 -17.00 -9.81
CA MET A 454 -2.14 -17.97 -9.88
C MET A 454 -2.33 -19.12 -8.89
N TYR A 455 -2.96 -18.87 -7.74
CA TYR A 455 -3.33 -19.94 -6.80
C TYR A 455 -4.38 -20.87 -7.41
N SER A 456 -5.48 -20.31 -7.95
CA SER A 456 -6.56 -21.07 -8.59
C SER A 456 -6.06 -21.93 -9.75
N GLU A 457 -5.25 -21.36 -10.65
CA GLU A 457 -4.68 -22.06 -11.81
C GLU A 457 -3.80 -23.26 -11.44
N ARG A 458 -3.28 -23.30 -10.21
CA ARG A 458 -2.39 -24.36 -9.72
C ARG A 458 -3.12 -25.41 -8.90
N GLN A 459 -4.40 -25.23 -8.56
CA GLN A 459 -5.17 -26.22 -7.82
C GLN A 459 -5.47 -27.45 -8.69
N THR A 460 -5.17 -28.64 -8.19
CA THR A 460 -5.37 -29.90 -8.93
C THR A 460 -6.81 -30.42 -8.87
N SER A 461 -7.63 -29.86 -8.00
CA SER A 461 -9.05 -30.17 -7.85
C SER A 461 -9.87 -28.90 -7.66
N GLN A 462 -11.17 -28.98 -7.92
CA GLN A 462 -12.07 -27.85 -7.73
C GLN A 462 -12.23 -27.51 -6.22
N PRO A 463 -12.26 -26.22 -5.87
CA PRO A 463 -12.68 -25.75 -4.55
C PRO A 463 -14.03 -26.30 -4.14
N THR A 464 -14.22 -26.55 -2.84
CA THR A 464 -15.51 -26.99 -2.30
C THR A 464 -15.94 -26.14 -1.11
N LEU A 465 -17.25 -25.98 -0.94
CA LEU A 465 -17.81 -25.36 0.25
C LEU A 465 -17.89 -26.40 1.37
N HIS A 466 -17.18 -26.15 2.47
CA HIS A 466 -17.20 -27.04 3.64
C HIS A 466 -18.35 -26.70 4.60
N PRO A 467 -18.95 -27.69 5.28
CA PRO A 467 -20.11 -27.46 6.16
C PRO A 467 -19.90 -26.46 7.30
N ASP A 468 -18.65 -26.24 7.71
CA ASP A 468 -18.27 -25.34 8.81
C ASP A 468 -17.84 -23.94 8.35
N MET A 469 -18.01 -23.63 7.06
CA MET A 469 -17.76 -22.30 6.52
C MET A 469 -18.98 -21.39 6.61
N GLU A 470 -18.73 -20.14 6.97
CA GLU A 470 -19.71 -19.05 6.91
C GLU A 470 -19.51 -18.22 5.64
N LEU A 471 -20.61 -17.70 5.08
CA LEU A 471 -20.57 -16.67 4.06
C LEU A 471 -20.04 -15.37 4.69
N VAL A 472 -19.09 -14.71 4.04
CA VAL A 472 -18.69 -13.35 4.38
C VAL A 472 -19.61 -12.39 3.60
N PRO A 473 -20.56 -11.70 4.25
CA PRO A 473 -21.53 -10.90 3.55
C PRO A 473 -20.90 -9.62 2.99
N GLN A 474 -21.33 -9.21 1.80
CA GLN A 474 -21.02 -7.86 1.30
C GLN A 474 -21.61 -6.81 2.27
N PRO A 475 -20.90 -5.69 2.52
CA PRO A 475 -21.46 -4.61 3.32
C PRO A 475 -22.64 -3.99 2.58
N SER A 476 -23.75 -3.76 3.29
CA SER A 476 -24.89 -3.03 2.75
C SER A 476 -24.65 -1.51 2.85
N ASP A 477 -24.70 -0.80 1.73
CA ASP A 477 -24.69 0.67 1.70
C ASP A 477 -25.78 1.17 0.74
N PRO A 478 -26.88 1.76 1.25
CA PRO A 478 -27.96 2.29 0.41
C PRO A 478 -27.51 3.36 -0.60
N SER A 479 -26.36 4.01 -0.38
CA SER A 479 -25.79 5.00 -1.30
C SER A 479 -25.01 4.37 -2.46
N ALA A 480 -24.74 3.07 -2.42
CA ALA A 480 -24.04 2.32 -3.46
C ALA A 480 -24.97 1.95 -4.63
N LEU A 481 -25.54 2.97 -5.28
CA LEU A 481 -26.35 2.77 -6.47
C LEU A 481 -25.51 2.17 -7.60
N CYS A 482 -25.98 1.07 -8.16
CA CYS A 482 -25.33 0.32 -9.23
C CYS A 482 -26.26 0.29 -10.44
N SER A 483 -25.75 0.69 -11.60
CA SER A 483 -26.48 0.68 -12.87
C SER A 483 -25.92 -0.34 -13.86
N CYS A 484 -25.04 -1.25 -13.41
CA CYS A 484 -24.62 -2.37 -14.24
C CYS A 484 -25.82 -3.24 -14.58
N GLN A 485 -25.92 -3.68 -15.83
CA GLN A 485 -27.03 -4.52 -16.26
C GLN A 485 -26.98 -5.86 -15.51
N PRO A 486 -28.03 -6.25 -14.77
CA PRO A 486 -28.19 -7.63 -14.38
C PRO A 486 -28.49 -8.44 -15.65
N LYS A 487 -27.73 -9.49 -15.93
CA LYS A 487 -28.09 -10.51 -16.92
C LYS A 487 -28.14 -11.89 -16.26
N PRO A 488 -29.04 -12.76 -16.74
CA PRO A 488 -29.89 -13.58 -15.90
C PRO A 488 -29.09 -14.55 -15.04
N GLN A 489 -29.51 -14.68 -13.77
CA GLN A 489 -29.24 -15.88 -13.00
C GLN A 489 -29.61 -17.08 -13.89
N ARG A 490 -28.69 -18.02 -14.08
CA ARG A 490 -29.06 -19.33 -14.58
C ARG A 490 -30.05 -19.88 -13.56
N ASP A 491 -31.31 -19.99 -13.97
CA ASP A 491 -32.35 -20.60 -13.16
C ASP A 491 -31.83 -21.94 -12.64
N ASN A 492 -31.80 -22.06 -11.31
CA ASN A 492 -31.75 -23.38 -10.69
C ASN A 492 -32.97 -24.14 -11.21
N PRO A 493 -32.84 -25.38 -11.72
CA PRO A 493 -33.99 -26.17 -12.08
C PRO A 493 -34.87 -26.29 -10.84
N SER A 494 -36.07 -25.74 -10.94
CA SER A 494 -37.13 -25.89 -9.96
C SER A 494 -37.26 -27.37 -9.63
N GLN A 495 -37.13 -27.71 -8.34
CA GLN A 495 -37.61 -28.98 -7.81
C GLN A 495 -39.09 -29.09 -8.19
N GLU A 496 -39.39 -29.96 -9.16
CA GLU A 496 -40.73 -30.52 -9.29
C GLU A 496 -41.04 -31.23 -7.98
N LYS A 497 -42.05 -30.71 -7.28
CA LYS A 497 -42.75 -31.45 -6.24
C LYS A 497 -43.60 -32.50 -6.96
N ASP A 498 -43.19 -33.75 -6.85
CA ASP A 498 -44.10 -34.87 -7.07
C ASP A 498 -45.13 -34.88 -5.94
N GLU A 499 -46.36 -34.47 -6.27
CA GLU A 499 -47.58 -34.85 -5.57
C GLU A 499 -48.40 -35.75 -6.52
N LEU A 500 -48.31 -37.07 -6.33
CA LEU A 500 -49.42 -38.05 -6.20
C LEU A 500 -48.91 -39.50 -6.24
#